data_AF-A0A519XZE2-F1
#
_entry.id   AF-A0A519XZE2-F1
#
_cell.length_a   1.000
_cell.length_b   1.000
_cell.length_c   1.000
_cell.angle_alpha   90.00
_cell.angle_beta   90.00
_cell.angle_gamma   90.00
#
_symmetry.space_group_name_H-M   'P 1'
#
loop_
_entity.id
_entity.type
_entity.pdbx_description
1 polymer ?
#
loop_
_entity_poly.entity_id
_entity_poly.type
_entity_poly.pdbx_seq_one_letter_code
_entity_poly.pdbx_strand_id
1 'polypeptide(L)'
;MKLPILVLLLMLSTIARTSAQNNAVAEDDKAKYIKTITERAEKIVVTLGINDASKAEKVRNIIRDQYSNLNDIYTTRDAKLKEIKEKNKDDKAVRDTAVAKVNRNTDADLAKLHKKYINKLSANLTAEQIDLVKNGMTYNVLPITYKAYQEEILTLTEEQKKQILIWLTEAREHAIDAESSDKKHAWFGKYKGRINN
;
A
#
# COMPACT_ATOMS: atom_id res chain seq x y z
N MET A 1 -62.84 -43.49 38.07
CA MET A 1 -62.58 -44.51 37.02
C MET A 1 -61.57 -43.95 36.03
N LYS A 2 -60.40 -44.62 35.95
CA LYS A 2 -59.53 -44.89 34.77
C LYS A 2 -58.95 -43.73 33.90
N LEU A 3 -57.62 -43.63 33.96
CA LEU A 3 -56.56 -43.11 33.02
C LEU A 3 -56.74 -43.65 31.56
N PRO A 4 -55.95 -43.32 30.47
CA PRO A 4 -54.63 -42.63 30.40
C PRO A 4 -54.15 -41.88 29.10
N ILE A 5 -52.93 -41.27 29.18
CA ILE A 5 -51.86 -41.01 28.15
C ILE A 5 -52.08 -39.97 27.00
N LEU A 6 -51.20 -38.96 26.86
CA LEU A 6 -50.24 -38.78 25.72
C LEU A 6 -49.30 -37.55 25.89
N VAL A 7 -48.11 -37.70 25.31
CA VAL A 7 -46.83 -36.97 25.26
C VAL A 7 -46.85 -35.56 24.61
N LEU A 8 -45.73 -34.80 24.78
CA LEU A 8 -45.15 -33.73 23.92
C LEU A 8 -45.28 -32.30 24.54
N LEU A 9 -44.24 -31.48 24.77
CA LEU A 9 -43.31 -30.93 23.78
C LEU A 9 -42.07 -30.26 24.44
N LEU A 10 -40.96 -30.38 23.72
CA LEU A 10 -39.62 -29.79 23.89
C LEU A 10 -39.59 -28.25 23.72
N MET A 11 -38.61 -27.61 24.38
CA MET A 11 -37.77 -26.49 23.93
C MET A 11 -38.41 -25.19 23.39
N LEU A 12 -38.14 -24.08 24.09
CA LEU A 12 -37.84 -22.79 23.45
C LEU A 12 -36.65 -22.13 24.14
N SER A 13 -35.47 -22.26 23.52
CA SER A 13 -34.34 -21.38 23.74
C SER A 13 -33.71 -21.02 22.41
N THR A 14 -33.29 -19.75 22.28
CA THR A 14 -32.67 -19.06 21.13
C THR A 14 -33.69 -18.54 20.09
N ILE A 15 -33.55 -17.35 19.49
CA ILE A 15 -32.39 -16.76 18.81
C ILE A 15 -32.51 -15.22 18.77
N ALA A 16 -31.45 -14.51 19.14
CA ALA A 16 -31.16 -13.16 18.63
C ALA A 16 -29.65 -12.87 18.74
N ARG A 17 -28.84 -13.39 17.81
CA ARG A 17 -27.37 -13.11 17.73
C ARG A 17 -26.81 -13.02 16.30
N THR A 18 -27.61 -12.67 15.29
CA THR A 18 -27.15 -12.74 13.89
C THR A 18 -26.58 -11.43 13.31
N SER A 19 -26.55 -10.32 14.04
CA SER A 19 -26.04 -9.03 13.50
C SER A 19 -24.71 -8.54 14.12
N ALA A 20 -24.21 -9.18 15.19
CA ALA A 20 -22.98 -8.76 15.87
C ALA A 20 -21.71 -9.47 15.37
N GLN A 21 -21.81 -10.70 14.84
CA GLN A 21 -20.64 -11.47 14.39
C GLN A 21 -20.00 -10.94 13.10
N ASN A 22 -20.77 -10.39 12.15
CA ASN A 22 -20.22 -9.94 10.87
C ASN A 22 -19.40 -8.64 10.98
N ASN A 23 -19.80 -7.71 11.85
CA ASN A 23 -19.05 -6.46 12.07
C ASN A 23 -17.78 -6.69 12.89
N ALA A 24 -17.80 -7.62 13.85
CA ALA A 24 -16.65 -7.95 14.68
C ALA A 24 -15.46 -8.51 13.87
N VAL A 25 -15.72 -9.31 12.83
CA VAL A 25 -14.67 -9.86 11.95
C VAL A 25 -14.02 -8.76 11.10
N ALA A 26 -14.82 -7.84 10.55
CA ALA A 26 -14.30 -6.72 9.76
C ALA A 26 -13.49 -5.70 10.61
N GLU A 27 -13.89 -5.47 11.86
CA GLU A 27 -13.13 -4.63 12.79
C GLU A 27 -11.81 -5.28 13.22
N ASP A 28 -11.80 -6.60 13.47
CA ASP A 28 -10.60 -7.37 13.81
C ASP A 28 -9.57 -7.37 12.66
N ASP A 29 -10.03 -7.58 11.42
CA ASP A 29 -9.16 -7.53 10.24
C ASP A 29 -8.55 -6.14 10.03
N LYS A 30 -9.32 -5.07 10.25
CA LYS A 30 -8.81 -3.69 10.20
C LYS A 30 -7.78 -3.45 11.30
N ALA A 31 -8.02 -3.91 12.52
CA ALA A 31 -7.08 -3.75 13.63
C ALA A 31 -5.75 -4.48 13.35
N LYS A 32 -5.81 -5.72 12.84
CA LYS A 32 -4.63 -6.49 12.41
C LYS A 32 -3.85 -5.80 11.29
N TYR A 33 -4.56 -5.24 10.31
CA TYR A 33 -3.95 -4.48 9.24
C TYR A 33 -3.21 -3.24 9.78
N ILE A 34 -3.87 -2.42 10.60
CA ILE A 34 -3.26 -1.23 11.24
C ILE A 34 -2.02 -1.61 12.06
N LYS A 35 -2.08 -2.70 12.83
CA LYS A 35 -0.93 -3.21 13.58
C LYS A 35 0.24 -3.53 12.64
N THR A 36 -0.02 -4.26 11.56
CA THR A 36 1.00 -4.66 10.57
C THR A 36 1.70 -3.45 9.93
N ILE A 37 0.94 -2.45 9.49
CA ILE A 37 1.54 -1.25 8.88
C ILE A 37 2.22 -0.35 9.90
N THR A 38 1.81 -0.40 11.18
CA THR A 38 2.49 0.31 12.28
C THR A 38 3.86 -0.31 12.54
N GLU A 39 3.94 -1.64 12.69
CA GLU A 39 5.21 -2.36 12.87
C GLU A 39 6.15 -2.14 11.68
N ARG A 40 5.60 -2.08 10.45
CA ARG A 40 6.38 -1.75 9.26
C ARG A 40 6.92 -0.31 9.32
N ALA A 41 6.09 0.66 9.70
CA ALA A 41 6.51 2.04 9.86
C ALA A 41 7.58 2.20 10.95
N GLU A 42 7.48 1.46 12.06
CA GLU A 42 8.49 1.44 13.14
C GLU A 42 9.85 1.00 12.64
N LYS A 43 9.90 -0.11 11.89
CA LYS A 43 11.14 -0.60 11.29
C LYS A 43 11.81 0.44 10.38
N ILE A 44 11.03 1.25 9.68
CA ILE A 44 11.55 2.35 8.85
C ILE A 44 12.05 3.49 9.73
N VAL A 45 11.29 3.91 10.76
CA VAL A 45 11.69 5.02 11.64
C VAL A 45 12.98 4.74 12.40
N VAL A 46 13.21 3.48 12.80
CA VAL A 46 14.45 3.06 13.48
C VAL A 46 15.69 3.38 12.64
N THR A 47 15.62 3.31 11.30
CA THR A 47 16.77 3.59 10.44
C THR A 47 17.07 5.09 10.28
N LEU A 48 16.17 5.97 10.74
CA LEU A 48 16.31 7.43 10.58
C LEU A 48 17.18 8.08 11.66
N GLY A 49 17.54 7.34 12.72
CA GLY A 49 18.37 7.85 13.81
C GLY A 49 17.73 9.02 14.59
N ILE A 50 16.40 9.03 14.73
CA ILE A 50 15.68 10.09 15.44
C ILE A 50 15.76 9.83 16.96
N ASN A 51 16.50 10.69 17.67
CA ASN A 51 16.66 10.58 19.14
C ASN A 51 15.44 11.09 19.93
N ASP A 52 14.64 11.99 19.34
CA ASP A 52 13.43 12.50 19.97
C ASP A 52 12.26 11.52 19.79
N ALA A 53 11.81 10.93 20.90
CA ALA A 53 10.76 9.91 20.89
C ALA A 53 9.41 10.41 20.35
N SER A 54 9.02 11.65 20.66
CA SER A 54 7.76 12.25 20.19
C SER A 54 7.81 12.48 18.68
N LYS A 55 8.96 12.93 18.18
CA LYS A 55 9.21 13.09 16.74
C LYS A 55 9.22 11.74 16.03
N ALA A 56 9.87 10.72 16.59
CA ALA A 56 9.90 9.37 16.03
C ALA A 56 8.48 8.78 15.93
N GLU A 57 7.68 8.89 16.99
CA GLU A 57 6.27 8.48 16.99
C GLU A 57 5.45 9.22 15.93
N LYS A 58 5.62 10.54 15.82
CA LYS A 58 4.91 11.34 14.83
C LYS A 58 5.25 10.89 13.40
N VAL A 59 6.53 10.65 13.12
CA VAL A 59 6.97 10.17 11.80
C VAL A 59 6.46 8.75 11.51
N ARG A 60 6.48 7.85 12.50
CA ARG A 60 5.88 6.51 12.39
C ARG A 60 4.42 6.61 11.97
N ASN A 61 3.65 7.46 12.66
CA ASN A 61 2.24 7.63 12.39
C ASN A 61 2.01 8.20 10.98
N ILE A 62 2.85 9.15 10.52
CA ILE A 62 2.80 9.67 9.14
C ILE A 62 3.00 8.55 8.11
N ILE A 63 4.00 7.68 8.30
CA ILE A 63 4.29 6.55 7.39
C ILE A 63 3.18 5.50 7.42
N ARG A 64 2.70 5.14 8.61
CA ARG A 64 1.56 4.23 8.81
C ARG A 64 0.33 4.75 8.08
N ASP A 65 -0.02 6.02 8.28
CA ASP A 65 -1.19 6.63 7.65
C ASP A 65 -1.05 6.64 6.13
N GLN A 66 0.16 6.80 5.59
CA GLN A 66 0.39 6.70 4.14
C GLN A 66 0.03 5.31 3.61
N TYR A 67 0.44 4.23 4.29
CA TYR A 67 0.03 2.88 3.90
C TYR A 67 -1.50 2.72 3.90
N SER A 68 -2.17 3.21 4.95
CA SER A 68 -3.63 3.16 5.03
C SER A 68 -4.31 3.96 3.91
N ASN A 69 -3.84 5.18 3.64
CA ASN A 69 -4.43 6.03 2.61
C ASN A 69 -4.25 5.43 1.21
N LEU A 70 -3.09 4.83 0.92
CA LEU A 70 -2.87 4.09 -0.34
C LEU A 70 -3.84 2.92 -0.46
N ASN A 71 -4.01 2.14 0.61
CA ASN A 71 -4.95 1.03 0.65
C ASN A 71 -6.39 1.48 0.39
N ASP A 72 -6.83 2.60 0.95
CA ASP A 72 -8.18 3.13 0.76
C ASP A 72 -8.43 3.54 -0.70
N ILE A 73 -7.46 4.23 -1.32
CA ILE A 73 -7.52 4.60 -2.75
C ILE A 73 -7.64 3.35 -3.62
N TYR A 74 -6.78 2.36 -3.36
CA TYR A 74 -6.73 1.15 -4.18
C TYR A 74 -7.91 0.21 -3.98
N THR A 75 -8.40 0.06 -2.75
CA THR A 75 -9.65 -0.67 -2.45
C THR A 75 -10.84 -0.04 -3.17
N THR A 76 -10.92 1.31 -3.17
CA THR A 76 -11.96 2.05 -3.87
C THR A 76 -11.89 1.85 -5.39
N ARG A 77 -10.67 1.91 -5.96
CA ARG A 77 -10.46 1.63 -7.38
C ARG A 77 -10.89 0.20 -7.71
N ASP A 78 -10.47 -0.79 -6.94
CA ASP A 78 -10.72 -2.20 -7.23
C ASP A 78 -12.21 -2.55 -7.19
N ALA A 79 -12.94 -2.00 -6.22
CA ALA A 79 -14.40 -2.12 -6.16
C ALA A 79 -15.07 -1.55 -7.43
N LYS A 80 -14.68 -0.35 -7.86
CA LYS A 80 -15.19 0.27 -9.10
C LYS A 80 -14.84 -0.53 -10.34
N LEU A 81 -13.61 -1.03 -10.42
CA LEU A 81 -13.16 -1.84 -11.57
C LEU A 81 -13.91 -3.17 -11.64
N LYS A 82 -14.20 -3.81 -10.50
CA LYS A 82 -15.03 -5.01 -10.43
C LYS A 82 -16.44 -4.73 -10.95
N GLU A 83 -17.09 -3.69 -10.45
CA GLU A 83 -18.44 -3.28 -10.88
C GLU A 83 -18.50 -2.97 -12.39
N ILE A 84 -17.51 -2.24 -12.92
CA ILE A 84 -17.42 -1.91 -14.36
C ILE A 84 -17.29 -3.19 -15.20
N LYS A 85 -16.45 -4.14 -14.77
CA LYS A 85 -16.25 -5.42 -15.47
C LYS A 85 -17.52 -6.27 -15.48
N GLU A 86 -18.26 -6.29 -14.38
CA GLU A 86 -19.53 -7.02 -14.28
C GLU A 86 -20.63 -6.39 -15.13
N LYS A 87 -20.79 -5.06 -15.08
CA LYS A 87 -21.82 -4.31 -15.84
C LYS A 87 -21.58 -4.33 -17.35
N ASN A 88 -20.33 -4.31 -17.79
CA ASN A 88 -19.95 -4.19 -19.20
C ASN A 88 -19.20 -5.43 -19.68
N LYS A 89 -19.61 -6.63 -19.25
CA LYS A 89 -18.93 -7.90 -19.59
C LYS A 89 -18.87 -8.15 -21.11
N ASP A 90 -19.93 -7.77 -21.84
CA ASP A 90 -20.07 -8.04 -23.27
C ASP A 90 -19.67 -6.85 -24.17
N ASP A 91 -19.47 -5.66 -23.60
CA ASP A 91 -19.04 -4.46 -24.34
C ASP A 91 -17.62 -4.04 -23.93
N LYS A 92 -16.64 -4.52 -24.71
CA LYS A 92 -15.22 -4.22 -24.47
C LYS A 92 -14.90 -2.73 -24.61
N ALA A 93 -15.52 -2.03 -25.57
CA ALA A 93 -15.19 -0.64 -25.85
C ALA A 93 -15.65 0.28 -24.70
N VAL A 94 -16.87 0.08 -24.22
CA VAL A 94 -17.40 0.80 -23.05
C VAL A 94 -16.61 0.44 -21.79
N ARG A 95 -16.31 -0.85 -21.58
CA ARG A 95 -15.52 -1.31 -20.43
C ARG A 95 -14.13 -0.66 -20.39
N ASP A 96 -13.38 -0.70 -21.48
CA ASP A 96 -12.01 -0.17 -21.53
C ASP A 96 -11.99 1.35 -21.30
N THR A 97 -12.97 2.06 -21.86
CA THR A 97 -13.14 3.51 -21.65
C THR A 97 -13.42 3.84 -20.18
N ALA A 98 -14.33 3.10 -19.54
CA ALA A 98 -14.68 3.29 -18.13
C ALA A 98 -13.50 2.94 -17.19
N VAL A 99 -12.79 1.84 -17.46
CA VAL A 99 -11.57 1.44 -16.73
C VAL A 99 -10.50 2.52 -16.84
N ALA A 100 -10.24 3.06 -18.04
CA ALA A 100 -9.27 4.13 -18.24
C ALA A 100 -9.63 5.39 -17.43
N LYS A 101 -10.91 5.75 -17.36
CA LYS A 101 -11.39 6.88 -16.54
C LYS A 101 -11.14 6.64 -15.04
N VAL A 102 -11.43 5.44 -14.53
CA VAL A 102 -11.16 5.09 -13.13
C VAL A 102 -9.66 5.15 -12.81
N ASN A 103 -8.81 4.63 -13.70
CA ASN A 103 -7.36 4.68 -13.52
C ASN A 103 -6.84 6.12 -13.50
N ARG A 104 -7.25 6.99 -14.43
CA ARG A 104 -6.85 8.41 -14.41
C ARG A 104 -7.27 9.14 -13.14
N ASN A 105 -8.47 8.86 -12.63
CA ASN A 105 -8.93 9.44 -11.38
C ASN A 105 -8.09 8.92 -10.19
N THR A 106 -7.76 7.64 -10.20
CA THR A 106 -6.89 7.03 -9.18
C THR A 106 -5.50 7.69 -9.21
N ASP A 107 -4.91 7.87 -10.39
CA ASP A 107 -3.61 8.53 -10.55
C ASP A 107 -3.64 9.98 -10.02
N ALA A 108 -4.72 10.71 -10.27
CA ALA A 108 -4.90 12.06 -9.75
C ALA A 108 -5.00 12.09 -8.21
N ASP A 109 -5.66 11.11 -7.61
CA ASP A 109 -5.77 11.01 -6.16
C ASP A 109 -4.46 10.56 -5.50
N LEU A 110 -3.72 9.64 -6.13
CA LEU A 110 -2.37 9.26 -5.72
C LEU A 110 -1.43 10.47 -5.78
N ALA A 111 -1.46 11.28 -6.84
CA ALA A 111 -0.61 12.47 -6.96
C ALA A 111 -0.89 13.51 -5.85
N LYS A 112 -2.17 13.72 -5.49
CA LYS A 112 -2.55 14.59 -4.35
C LYS A 112 -2.03 14.01 -3.03
N LEU A 113 -2.21 12.70 -2.82
CA LEU A 113 -1.75 12.01 -1.62
C LEU A 113 -0.23 12.09 -1.49
N HIS A 114 0.51 11.84 -2.56
CA HIS A 114 1.96 11.93 -2.62
C HIS A 114 2.45 13.31 -2.17
N LYS A 115 1.93 14.39 -2.77
CA LYS A 115 2.30 15.76 -2.38
C LYS A 115 2.04 16.02 -0.89
N LYS A 116 0.87 15.60 -0.39
CA LYS A 116 0.53 15.74 1.04
C LYS A 116 1.48 14.94 1.93
N TYR A 117 1.86 13.74 1.52
CA TYR A 117 2.76 12.86 2.25
C TYR A 117 4.16 13.46 2.35
N ILE A 118 4.75 13.87 1.23
CA ILE A 118 6.08 14.50 1.21
C ILE A 118 6.07 15.78 2.05
N ASN A 119 5.05 16.63 1.94
CA ASN A 119 4.94 17.83 2.78
C ASN A 119 4.91 17.49 4.29
N LYS A 120 4.18 16.45 4.70
CA LYS A 120 4.15 15.98 6.10
C LYS A 120 5.53 15.49 6.55
N LEU A 121 6.24 14.75 5.71
CA LEU A 121 7.60 14.30 6.03
C LEU A 121 8.57 15.48 6.13
N SER A 122 8.58 16.40 5.16
CA SER A 122 9.45 17.58 5.14
C SER A 122 9.26 18.52 6.33
N ALA A 123 8.07 18.52 6.95
CA ALA A 123 7.85 19.26 8.20
C ALA A 123 8.55 18.65 9.42
N ASN A 124 9.07 17.42 9.32
CA ASN A 124 9.68 16.71 10.44
C ASN A 124 11.07 16.14 10.11
N LEU A 125 11.43 15.93 8.84
CA LEU A 125 12.63 15.21 8.42
C LEU A 125 13.50 16.05 7.49
N THR A 126 14.81 15.78 7.49
CA THR A 126 15.72 16.29 6.46
C THR A 126 15.48 15.59 5.12
N ALA A 127 16.06 16.12 4.04
CA ALA A 127 15.95 15.49 2.72
C ALA A 127 16.52 14.06 2.71
N GLU A 128 17.64 13.84 3.39
CA GLU A 128 18.30 12.54 3.50
C GLU A 128 17.43 11.54 4.28
N GLN A 129 16.80 11.98 5.37
CA GLN A 129 15.87 11.14 6.13
C GLN A 129 14.60 10.80 5.32
N ILE A 130 14.12 11.72 4.48
CA ILE A 130 13.02 11.45 3.55
C ILE A 130 13.43 10.36 2.56
N ASP A 131 14.65 10.43 2.02
CA ASP A 131 15.17 9.39 1.13
C ASP A 131 15.26 8.02 1.80
N LEU A 132 15.65 7.97 3.08
CA LEU A 132 15.63 6.74 3.87
C LEU A 132 14.20 6.20 4.07
N VAL A 133 13.22 7.07 4.31
CA VAL A 133 11.80 6.66 4.37
C VAL A 133 11.36 6.08 3.03
N LYS A 134 11.63 6.77 1.93
CA LYS A 134 11.29 6.31 0.57
C LYS A 134 11.93 4.94 0.29
N ASN A 135 13.22 4.80 0.59
CA ASN A 135 13.94 3.53 0.46
C ASN A 135 13.29 2.41 1.29
N GLY A 136 13.00 2.67 2.56
CA GLY A 136 12.35 1.70 3.45
C GLY A 136 10.96 1.27 2.94
N MET A 137 10.16 2.19 2.41
CA MET A 137 8.86 1.89 1.83
C MET A 137 8.92 1.10 0.52
N THR A 138 10.08 1.11 -0.16
CA THR A 138 10.34 0.40 -1.41
C THR A 138 11.40 -0.68 -1.25
N TYR A 139 11.50 -1.30 -0.08
CA TYR A 139 12.38 -2.45 0.20
C TYR A 139 13.86 -2.22 -0.14
N ASN A 140 14.31 -0.97 -0.04
CA ASN A 140 15.68 -0.55 -0.38
C ASN A 140 16.11 -0.93 -1.81
N VAL A 141 15.16 -1.12 -2.75
CA VAL A 141 15.48 -1.59 -4.10
C VAL A 141 16.42 -0.61 -4.82
N LEU A 142 16.24 0.71 -4.68
CA LEU A 142 17.15 1.71 -5.27
C LEU A 142 18.60 1.51 -4.80
N PRO A 143 18.95 1.63 -3.51
CA PRO A 143 20.35 1.53 -3.09
C PRO A 143 20.94 0.15 -3.36
N ILE A 144 20.17 -0.94 -3.23
CA ILE A 144 20.64 -2.29 -3.54
C ILE A 144 20.96 -2.43 -5.04
N THR A 145 20.06 -1.97 -5.90
CA THR A 145 20.23 -2.08 -7.36
C THR A 145 21.38 -1.20 -7.84
N TYR A 146 21.49 0.03 -7.33
CA TYR A 146 22.56 0.95 -7.70
C TYR A 146 23.94 0.43 -7.28
N LYS A 147 24.03 -0.19 -6.10
CA LYS A 147 25.24 -0.86 -5.64
C LYS A 147 25.60 -2.03 -6.56
N ALA A 148 24.64 -2.92 -6.86
CA ALA A 148 24.87 -4.06 -7.73
C ALA A 148 25.40 -3.66 -9.11
N TYR A 149 24.82 -2.63 -9.75
CA TYR A 149 25.32 -2.14 -11.04
C TYR A 149 26.78 -1.66 -10.97
N GLN A 150 27.19 -0.98 -9.90
CA GLN A 150 28.57 -0.51 -9.74
C GLN A 150 29.55 -1.65 -9.47
N GLU A 151 29.11 -2.71 -8.76
CA GLU A 151 29.94 -3.88 -8.45
C GLU A 151 30.06 -4.84 -9.64
N GLU A 152 29.02 -4.97 -10.47
CA GLU A 152 28.99 -5.86 -11.64
C GLU A 152 29.57 -5.21 -12.89
N ILE A 153 29.42 -3.89 -13.06
CA ILE A 153 29.85 -3.15 -14.24
C ILE A 153 30.95 -2.15 -13.85
N LEU A 154 32.17 -2.66 -13.67
CA LEU A 154 33.32 -1.88 -13.21
C LEU A 154 33.76 -0.76 -14.17
N THR A 155 33.25 -0.76 -15.41
CA THR A 155 33.58 0.20 -16.47
C THR A 155 32.58 1.36 -16.59
N LEU A 156 31.58 1.46 -15.69
CA LEU A 156 30.63 2.56 -15.71
C LEU A 156 31.33 3.92 -15.55
N THR A 157 31.06 4.84 -16.47
CA THR A 157 31.49 6.24 -16.33
C THR A 157 30.65 6.95 -15.27
N GLU A 158 31.12 8.10 -14.80
CA GLU A 158 30.38 8.91 -13.82
C GLU A 158 29.04 9.41 -14.38
N GLU A 159 28.97 9.73 -15.67
CA GLU A 159 27.74 10.11 -16.35
C GLU A 159 26.73 8.96 -16.37
N GLN A 160 27.19 7.74 -16.64
CA GLN A 160 26.35 6.55 -16.64
C GLN A 160 25.83 6.24 -15.22
N LYS A 161 26.70 6.31 -14.21
CA LYS A 161 26.32 6.16 -12.80
C LYS A 161 25.24 7.16 -12.40
N LYS A 162 25.43 8.43 -12.76
CA LYS A 162 24.45 9.50 -12.51
C LYS A 162 23.12 9.21 -13.19
N GLN A 163 23.13 8.76 -14.45
CA GLN A 163 21.91 8.45 -15.19
C GLN A 163 21.14 7.25 -14.59
N ILE A 164 21.87 6.21 -14.18
CA ILE A 164 21.29 5.05 -13.46
C ILE A 164 20.62 5.53 -12.17
N LEU A 165 21.31 6.36 -11.38
CA LEU A 165 20.76 6.89 -10.13
C LEU A 165 19.50 7.73 -10.38
N ILE A 166 19.47 8.59 -11.40
CA ILE A 166 18.29 9.38 -11.80
C ILE A 166 17.11 8.45 -12.10
N TRP A 167 17.31 7.43 -12.94
CA TRP A 167 16.24 6.52 -13.31
C TRP A 167 15.74 5.64 -12.15
N LEU A 168 16.64 5.16 -11.28
CA LEU A 168 16.22 4.42 -10.09
C LEU A 168 15.50 5.33 -9.08
N THR A 169 15.86 6.61 -9.01
CA THR A 169 15.15 7.61 -8.19
C THR A 169 13.75 7.83 -8.72
N GLU A 170 13.59 8.03 -10.03
CA GLU A 170 12.28 8.15 -10.69
C GLU A 170 11.42 6.90 -10.46
N ALA A 171 12.02 5.70 -10.59
CA ALA A 171 11.34 4.44 -10.29
C ALA A 171 10.86 4.37 -8.83
N ARG A 172 11.66 4.86 -7.88
CA ARG A 172 11.32 4.90 -6.46
C ARG A 172 10.14 5.83 -6.19
N GLU A 173 10.09 7.00 -6.83
CA GLU A 173 8.94 7.92 -6.70
C GLU A 173 7.62 7.28 -7.14
N HIS A 174 7.65 6.48 -8.21
CA HIS A 174 6.47 5.70 -8.61
C HIS A 174 6.18 4.53 -7.68
N ALA A 175 7.22 3.85 -7.20
CA ALA A 175 7.07 2.67 -6.35
C ALA A 175 6.55 3.01 -4.95
N ILE A 176 6.91 4.15 -4.34
CA ILE A 176 6.45 4.47 -2.98
C ILE A 176 4.92 4.50 -2.86
N ASP A 177 4.24 4.84 -3.95
CA ASP A 177 2.78 4.93 -4.03
C ASP A 177 2.11 3.66 -4.57
N ALA A 178 2.86 2.61 -4.93
CA ALA A 178 2.28 1.40 -5.50
C ALA A 178 1.62 0.49 -4.44
N GLU A 179 0.54 -0.18 -4.85
CA GLU A 179 -0.39 -0.91 -3.97
C GLU A 179 0.20 -2.11 -3.22
N SER A 180 1.19 -2.77 -3.80
CA SER A 180 1.70 -4.05 -3.30
C SER A 180 3.20 -4.19 -3.57
N SER A 181 3.80 -5.20 -2.94
CA SER A 181 5.21 -5.53 -3.19
C SER A 181 5.48 -5.77 -4.68
N ASP A 182 4.63 -6.55 -5.33
CA ASP A 182 4.79 -6.90 -6.74
C ASP A 182 4.71 -5.67 -7.64
N LYS A 183 3.78 -4.74 -7.37
CA LYS A 183 3.68 -3.49 -8.14
C LYS A 183 4.86 -2.56 -7.88
N LYS A 184 5.41 -2.53 -6.67
CA LYS A 184 6.64 -1.80 -6.35
C LYS A 184 7.82 -2.34 -7.16
N HIS A 185 8.00 -3.66 -7.15
CA HIS A 185 9.07 -4.30 -7.93
C HIS A 185 8.86 -4.16 -9.44
N ALA A 186 7.62 -4.14 -9.94
CA ALA A 186 7.31 -3.91 -11.34
C ALA A 186 7.78 -2.52 -11.82
N TRP A 187 7.61 -1.48 -11.01
CA TRP A 187 8.14 -0.16 -11.32
C TRP A 187 9.67 -0.18 -11.46
N PHE A 188 10.40 -0.73 -10.49
CA PHE A 188 11.85 -0.88 -10.64
C PHE A 188 12.24 -1.77 -11.83
N GLY A 189 11.48 -2.84 -12.11
CA GLY A 189 11.69 -3.71 -13.27
C GLY A 189 11.65 -2.94 -14.59
N LYS A 190 10.67 -2.05 -14.77
CA LYS A 190 10.56 -1.18 -15.94
C LYS A 190 11.79 -0.29 -16.14
N TYR A 191 12.29 0.34 -15.07
CA TYR A 191 13.45 1.23 -15.15
C TYR A 191 14.77 0.47 -15.28
N LYS A 192 14.91 -0.72 -14.68
CA LYS A 192 16.05 -1.62 -14.94
C LYS A 192 16.09 -2.07 -16.40
N GLY A 193 14.93 -2.37 -16.99
CA GLY A 193 14.83 -2.62 -18.44
C GLY A 193 15.29 -1.43 -19.27
N ARG A 194 14.95 -0.20 -18.86
CA ARG A 194 15.45 1.03 -19.50
C ARG A 194 16.96 1.22 -19.34
N ILE A 195 17.53 0.90 -18.18
CA ILE A 195 18.97 1.00 -17.91
C ILE A 195 19.77 0.03 -18.80
N ASN A 196 19.22 -1.14 -19.06
CA ASN A 196 19.89 -2.20 -19.81
C ASN A 196 19.84 -2.05 -21.33
N ASN A 197 18.99 -1.16 -21.86
CA ASN A 197 18.78 -0.91 -23.29
C ASN A 197 19.51 0.35 -23.75
#